data_AF-A0AAI9ZME2-F1
#
_entry.id   AF-A0AAI9ZME2-F1
#
_cell.length_a   1.000
_cell.length_b   1.000
_cell.length_c   1.000
_cell.angle_alpha   90.00
_cell.angle_beta   90.00
_cell.angle_gamma   90.00
#
_symmetry.space_group_name_H-M   'P 1'
#
loop_
_entity.id
_entity.type
_entity.pdbx_description
1 polymer ?
#
loop_
_entity_poly.entity_id
_entity_poly.type
_entity_poly.pdbx_seq_one_letter_code
_entity_poly.pdbx_strand_id
1 'polypeptide(L)'
;MGGFYGKLSPWEDSAVMRSFWVYHDDMHKLFPGVAPSVIASKEFKARTEVIAALESYIRHEENFGAEVPLFTRDRFAAERKFGMSIHNSAKIEILLATALANISTLVFWLLSNIYSQPDLLAKIRHELLSAAVTENQTDENGVEMTLHLGKIKEHCPLLLSCAQETERCNIVDNITRTVMTDTTISNGDRSYLLKKGNNVQMPLSILHSDAKVWDDEPESWQGDRFLNLGYNTSSPPGFLPFGGGKHIWYVDGFSLVDEPY
;
A
#
# COMPACT_ATOMS: atom_id res chain seq x y z
N MET A 1 -11.15 -6.40 -3.12
CA MET A 1 -11.16 -5.17 -3.96
C MET A 1 -12.53 -4.51 -4.08
N GLY A 2 -13.64 -5.18 -3.72
CA GLY A 2 -15.00 -4.62 -3.84
C GLY A 2 -15.21 -3.22 -3.22
N GLY A 3 -14.50 -2.86 -2.15
CA GLY A 3 -14.57 -1.51 -1.56
C GLY A 3 -14.15 -0.36 -2.48
N PHE A 4 -13.41 -0.62 -3.57
CA PHE A 4 -13.00 0.41 -4.55
C PHE A 4 -13.87 0.45 -5.80
N TYR A 5 -14.53 -0.66 -6.12
CA TYR A 5 -15.17 -0.88 -7.43
C TYR A 5 -16.69 -1.12 -7.34
N GLY A 6 -17.23 -1.26 -6.12
CA GLY A 6 -18.64 -1.44 -5.90
C GLY A 6 -19.19 -2.77 -6.40
N LYS A 7 -20.51 -2.83 -6.63
CA LYS A 7 -21.22 -4.08 -7.01
C LYS A 7 -20.88 -4.58 -8.40
N LEU A 8 -20.52 -3.68 -9.31
CA LEU A 8 -20.13 -4.01 -10.68
C LEU A 8 -18.65 -4.40 -10.81
N SER A 9 -17.95 -4.55 -9.68
CA SER A 9 -16.53 -4.91 -9.61
C SER A 9 -16.19 -6.13 -10.48
N PRO A 10 -15.25 -6.01 -11.44
CA PRO A 10 -14.82 -7.15 -12.24
C PRO A 10 -14.02 -8.17 -11.42
N TRP A 11 -13.59 -7.80 -10.22
CA TRP A 11 -12.76 -8.62 -9.33
C TRP A 11 -13.55 -9.73 -8.63
N GLU A 12 -14.88 -9.70 -8.66
CA GLU A 12 -15.73 -10.78 -8.14
C GLU A 12 -15.80 -11.98 -9.10
N ASP A 13 -15.41 -11.79 -10.38
CA ASP A 13 -15.26 -12.88 -11.32
C ASP A 13 -13.95 -13.65 -11.04
N SER A 14 -14.11 -14.91 -10.63
CA SER A 14 -12.98 -15.82 -10.34
C SER A 14 -12.01 -16.01 -11.53
N ALA A 15 -12.49 -15.89 -12.77
CA ALA A 15 -11.64 -15.97 -13.96
C ALA A 15 -10.75 -14.72 -14.08
N VAL A 16 -11.33 -13.53 -13.89
CA VAL A 16 -10.58 -12.25 -13.87
C VAL A 16 -9.56 -12.26 -12.74
N MET A 17 -9.95 -12.70 -11.54
CA MET A 17 -9.03 -12.80 -10.40
C MET A 17 -7.89 -13.79 -10.66
N ARG A 18 -8.16 -14.94 -11.28
CA ARG A 18 -7.12 -15.91 -11.65
C ARG A 18 -6.15 -15.32 -12.67
N SER A 19 -6.66 -14.64 -13.69
CA SER A 19 -5.82 -13.98 -14.70
C SER A 19 -5.03 -12.83 -14.10
N PHE A 20 -5.58 -12.10 -13.13
CA PHE A 20 -4.84 -11.10 -12.37
C PHE A 20 -3.63 -11.69 -11.67
N TRP A 21 -3.78 -12.79 -10.92
CA TRP A 21 -2.65 -13.43 -10.24
C TRP A 21 -1.60 -13.98 -11.21
N VAL A 22 -2.03 -14.58 -12.33
CA VAL A 22 -1.11 -15.03 -13.39
C VAL A 22 -0.29 -13.88 -13.97
N TYR A 23 -0.92 -12.71 -14.19
CA TYR A 23 -0.20 -11.52 -14.62
C TYR A 23 0.70 -10.96 -13.51
N HIS A 24 0.16 -10.85 -12.29
CA HIS A 24 0.80 -10.20 -11.15
C HIS A 24 2.13 -10.88 -10.76
N ASP A 25 2.10 -12.20 -10.59
CA ASP A 25 3.24 -12.97 -10.07
C ASP A 25 4.47 -12.90 -10.99
N ASP A 26 4.23 -12.68 -12.28
CA ASP A 26 5.26 -12.71 -13.33
C ASP A 26 5.29 -11.44 -14.18
N MET A 27 4.71 -10.33 -13.71
CA MET A 27 4.59 -9.09 -14.49
C MET A 27 5.95 -8.53 -14.94
N HIS A 28 7.00 -8.80 -14.17
CA HIS A 28 8.37 -8.38 -14.46
C HIS A 28 8.90 -8.95 -15.78
N LYS A 29 8.39 -10.11 -16.23
CA LYS A 29 8.74 -10.70 -17.54
C LYS A 29 8.27 -9.84 -18.72
N LEU A 30 7.31 -8.93 -18.50
CA LEU A 30 6.81 -8.02 -19.52
C LEU A 30 7.62 -6.72 -19.64
N PHE A 31 8.48 -6.40 -18.65
CA PHE A 31 9.25 -5.14 -18.63
C PHE A 31 10.23 -4.96 -19.80
N PRO A 32 10.93 -6.00 -20.30
CA PRO A 32 11.81 -5.82 -21.45
C PRO A 32 11.09 -5.33 -22.71
N GLY A 33 9.77 -5.55 -22.81
CA GLY A 33 8.96 -5.14 -23.96
C GLY A 33 9.26 -5.88 -25.26
N VAL A 34 10.18 -6.86 -25.26
CA VAL A 34 10.57 -7.63 -26.44
C VAL A 34 9.58 -8.78 -26.63
N ALA A 35 8.81 -8.75 -27.73
CA ALA A 35 7.88 -9.81 -28.14
C ALA A 35 7.08 -10.46 -26.97
N PRO A 36 6.35 -9.67 -26.16
CA PRO A 36 5.75 -10.17 -24.92
C PRO A 36 4.74 -11.30 -25.15
N SER A 37 4.06 -11.31 -26.30
CA SER A 37 3.14 -12.39 -26.69
C SER A 37 3.81 -13.75 -26.93
N VAL A 38 5.15 -13.79 -27.03
CA VAL A 38 5.95 -15.01 -27.20
C VAL A 38 6.71 -15.31 -25.92
N ILE A 39 7.49 -14.34 -25.43
CA ILE A 39 8.42 -14.53 -24.28
C ILE A 39 7.68 -14.68 -22.95
N ALA A 40 6.56 -13.98 -22.79
CA ALA A 40 5.72 -13.98 -21.60
C ALA A 40 4.24 -14.15 -22.03
N SER A 41 4.01 -15.13 -22.90
CA SER A 41 2.71 -15.29 -23.59
C SER A 41 1.54 -15.52 -22.63
N LYS A 42 1.79 -16.18 -21.50
CA LYS A 42 0.80 -16.47 -20.46
C LYS A 42 0.41 -15.18 -19.74
N GLU A 43 1.41 -14.43 -19.28
CA GLU A 43 1.27 -13.17 -18.55
C GLU A 43 0.67 -12.08 -19.44
N PHE A 44 1.06 -12.06 -20.72
CA PHE A 44 0.51 -11.15 -21.72
C PHE A 44 -0.99 -11.40 -21.93
N LYS A 45 -1.40 -12.66 -22.16
CA LYS A 45 -2.82 -13.02 -22.31
C LYS A 45 -3.62 -12.68 -21.06
N ALA A 46 -3.10 -13.06 -19.90
CA ALA A 46 -3.74 -12.81 -18.61
C ALA A 46 -3.93 -11.30 -18.37
N ARG A 47 -2.92 -10.48 -18.67
CA ARG A 47 -3.04 -9.01 -18.62
C ARG A 47 -4.11 -8.48 -19.57
N THR A 48 -4.16 -9.01 -20.80
CA THR A 48 -5.17 -8.61 -21.79
C THR A 48 -6.59 -8.92 -21.32
N GLU A 49 -6.82 -10.09 -20.70
CA GLU A 49 -8.11 -10.47 -20.14
C GLU A 49 -8.54 -9.54 -19.01
N VAL A 50 -7.63 -9.23 -18.07
CA VAL A 50 -7.90 -8.30 -16.97
C VAL A 50 -8.21 -6.89 -17.49
N ILE A 51 -7.43 -6.40 -18.46
CA ILE A 51 -7.69 -5.11 -19.11
C ILE A 51 -9.07 -5.11 -19.77
N ALA A 52 -9.45 -6.17 -20.49
CA ALA A 52 -10.76 -6.23 -21.14
C ALA A 52 -11.92 -6.21 -20.11
N ALA A 53 -11.78 -6.90 -18.99
CA ALA A 53 -12.78 -6.87 -17.90
C ALA A 53 -12.90 -5.46 -17.29
N LEU A 54 -11.76 -4.80 -17.06
CA LEU A 54 -11.73 -3.42 -16.56
C LEU A 54 -12.29 -2.41 -17.58
N GLU A 55 -12.02 -2.57 -18.86
CA GLU A 55 -12.65 -1.75 -19.90
C GLU A 55 -14.17 -1.93 -19.92
N SER A 56 -14.65 -3.16 -19.78
CA SER A 56 -16.09 -3.43 -19.68
C SER A 56 -16.69 -2.76 -18.46
N TYR A 57 -16.02 -2.80 -17.31
CA TYR A 57 -16.44 -2.10 -16.09
C TYR A 57 -16.53 -0.58 -16.29
N ILE A 58 -15.48 0.05 -16.84
CA ILE A 58 -15.41 1.50 -17.07
C ILE A 58 -16.46 1.96 -18.09
N ARG A 59 -16.79 1.15 -19.10
CA ARG A 59 -17.84 1.48 -20.08
C ARG A 59 -19.25 1.60 -19.49
N HIS A 60 -19.45 1.11 -18.27
CA HIS A 60 -20.73 1.19 -17.54
C HIS A 60 -20.63 2.15 -16.35
N GLU A 61 -19.69 3.11 -16.36
CA GLU A 61 -19.49 4.08 -15.27
C GLU A 61 -20.74 4.93 -14.96
N GLU A 62 -21.63 5.11 -15.94
CA GLU A 62 -22.92 5.77 -15.77
C GLU A 62 -23.88 5.00 -14.84
N ASN A 63 -23.63 3.70 -14.62
CA ASN A 63 -24.42 2.84 -13.75
C ASN A 63 -23.80 2.69 -12.35
N PHE A 64 -22.73 3.43 -12.03
CA PHE A 64 -22.10 3.36 -10.70
C PHE A 64 -23.03 3.91 -9.63
N GLY A 65 -23.31 3.07 -8.62
CA GLY A 65 -24.10 3.44 -7.47
C GLY A 65 -23.28 4.13 -6.38
N ALA A 66 -23.93 4.39 -5.23
CA ALA A 66 -23.32 5.03 -4.08
C ALA A 66 -22.23 4.18 -3.41
N GLU A 67 -22.18 2.88 -3.71
CA GLU A 67 -21.17 1.97 -3.20
C GLU A 67 -19.79 2.14 -3.86
N VAL A 68 -19.71 2.79 -5.01
CA VAL A 68 -18.44 3.12 -5.66
C VAL A 68 -17.90 4.40 -5.01
N PRO A 69 -16.71 4.37 -4.37
CA PRO A 69 -16.18 5.53 -3.68
C PRO A 69 -16.03 6.75 -4.59
N LEU A 70 -16.20 7.95 -4.02
CA LEU A 70 -15.96 9.22 -4.71
C LEU A 70 -14.55 9.26 -5.33
N PHE A 71 -13.54 8.76 -4.62
CA PHE A 71 -12.18 8.65 -5.15
C PHE A 71 -12.11 7.96 -6.53
N THR A 72 -12.79 6.83 -6.70
CA THR A 72 -12.82 6.08 -7.97
C THR A 72 -13.55 6.89 -9.04
N ARG A 73 -14.69 7.49 -8.69
CA ARG A 73 -15.53 8.28 -9.62
C ARG A 73 -14.83 9.55 -10.08
N ASP A 74 -14.22 10.29 -9.15
CA ASP A 74 -13.50 11.54 -9.43
C ASP A 74 -12.26 11.28 -10.29
N ARG A 75 -11.57 10.15 -10.07
CA ARG A 75 -10.45 9.75 -10.90
C ARG A 75 -10.89 9.49 -12.34
N PHE A 76 -11.92 8.68 -12.57
CA PHE A 76 -12.44 8.48 -13.93
C PHE A 76 -12.91 9.79 -14.56
N ALA A 77 -13.66 10.62 -13.84
CA ALA A 77 -14.10 11.92 -14.33
C ALA A 77 -12.92 12.83 -14.75
N ALA A 78 -11.84 12.86 -13.95
CA ALA A 78 -10.63 13.58 -14.30
C ALA A 78 -9.97 13.00 -15.56
N GLU A 79 -9.84 11.67 -15.66
CA GLU A 79 -9.31 11.00 -16.85
C GLU A 79 -10.15 11.33 -18.11
N ARG A 80 -11.48 11.43 -17.98
CA ARG A 80 -12.38 11.89 -19.05
C ARG A 80 -12.11 13.32 -19.45
N LYS A 81 -11.96 14.23 -18.49
CA LYS A 81 -11.66 15.64 -18.72
C LYS A 81 -10.36 15.85 -19.51
N PHE A 82 -9.37 14.99 -19.31
CA PHE A 82 -8.10 15.03 -20.04
C PHE A 82 -8.08 14.19 -21.32
N GLY A 83 -9.22 13.65 -21.77
CA GLY A 83 -9.34 12.93 -23.04
C GLY A 83 -8.63 11.58 -23.09
N MET A 84 -8.38 10.95 -21.93
CA MET A 84 -7.72 9.65 -21.88
C MET A 84 -8.60 8.57 -22.53
N SER A 85 -8.07 7.50 -23.10
CA SER A 85 -8.92 6.40 -23.60
C SER A 85 -9.36 5.47 -22.46
N ILE A 86 -10.51 4.78 -22.62
CA ILE A 86 -10.95 3.73 -21.67
C ILE A 86 -9.87 2.64 -21.51
N HIS A 87 -9.18 2.30 -22.60
CA HIS A 87 -8.07 1.34 -22.58
C HIS A 87 -6.91 1.81 -21.67
N ASN A 88 -6.55 3.09 -21.72
CA ASN A 88 -5.51 3.64 -20.85
C ASN A 88 -5.98 3.75 -19.39
N SER A 89 -7.25 4.12 -19.17
CA SER A 89 -7.88 4.07 -17.83
C SER A 89 -7.81 2.65 -17.24
N ALA A 90 -8.17 1.61 -18.01
CA ALA A 90 -8.06 0.21 -17.58
C ALA A 90 -6.61 -0.21 -17.26
N LYS A 91 -5.62 0.33 -17.99
CA LYS A 91 -4.20 0.11 -17.66
C LYS A 91 -3.73 0.83 -16.40
N ILE A 92 -4.38 1.92 -15.99
CA ILE A 92 -4.13 2.55 -14.69
C ILE A 92 -4.77 1.70 -13.60
N GLU A 93 -5.99 1.20 -13.81
CA GLU A 93 -6.68 0.34 -12.85
C GLU A 93 -5.91 -0.93 -12.51
N ILE A 94 -5.34 -1.60 -13.51
CA ILE A 94 -4.55 -2.80 -13.24
C ILE A 94 -3.33 -2.48 -12.35
N LEU A 95 -2.71 -1.30 -12.49
CA LEU A 95 -1.62 -0.87 -11.60
C LEU A 95 -2.12 -0.60 -10.18
N LEU A 96 -3.28 0.03 -10.03
CA LEU A 96 -3.92 0.21 -8.72
C LEU A 96 -4.21 -1.14 -8.06
N ALA A 97 -4.72 -2.11 -8.82
CA ALA A 97 -4.96 -3.47 -8.31
C ALA A 97 -3.67 -4.16 -7.85
N THR A 98 -2.56 -3.98 -8.58
CA THR A 98 -1.24 -4.49 -8.12
C THR A 98 -0.78 -3.82 -6.82
N ALA A 99 -1.00 -2.52 -6.66
CA ALA A 99 -0.68 -1.83 -5.40
C ALA A 99 -1.55 -2.34 -4.23
N LEU A 100 -2.83 -2.57 -4.46
CA LEU A 100 -3.74 -3.13 -3.45
C LEU A 100 -3.40 -4.58 -3.07
N ALA A 101 -2.84 -5.36 -3.99
CA ALA A 101 -2.40 -6.74 -3.72
C ALA A 101 -1.25 -6.80 -2.69
N ASN A 102 -0.46 -5.73 -2.55
CA ASN A 102 0.57 -5.67 -1.51
C ASN A 102 -0.03 -5.60 -0.09
N ILE A 103 -1.23 -5.04 0.06
CA ILE A 103 -1.91 -4.88 1.36
C ILE A 103 -2.25 -6.26 1.95
N SER A 104 -2.71 -7.23 1.14
CA SER A 104 -3.02 -8.56 1.65
C SER A 104 -1.79 -9.27 2.22
N THR A 105 -0.63 -9.05 1.61
CA THR A 105 0.65 -9.58 2.10
C THR A 105 1.05 -8.94 3.43
N LEU A 106 0.93 -7.61 3.55
CA LEU A 106 1.21 -6.91 4.81
C LEU A 106 0.26 -7.36 5.94
N VAL A 107 -1.04 -7.48 5.65
CA VAL A 107 -2.03 -7.96 6.63
C VAL A 107 -1.73 -9.40 7.06
N PHE A 108 -1.32 -10.27 6.13
CA PHE A 108 -0.90 -11.63 6.46
C PHE A 108 0.26 -11.63 7.46
N TRP A 109 1.31 -10.84 7.22
CA TRP A 109 2.46 -10.76 8.13
C TRP A 109 2.11 -10.14 9.48
N LEU A 110 1.31 -9.08 9.49
CA LEU A 110 0.83 -8.43 10.71
C LEU A 110 0.09 -9.43 11.60
N LEU A 111 -0.89 -10.13 11.02
CA LEU A 111 -1.67 -11.14 11.75
C LEU A 111 -0.78 -12.30 12.19
N SER A 112 0.11 -12.80 11.34
CA SER A 112 1.02 -13.91 11.68
C SER A 112 1.91 -13.56 12.88
N ASN A 113 2.51 -12.36 12.87
CA ASN A 113 3.35 -11.88 13.97
C ASN A 113 2.57 -11.72 15.27
N ILE A 114 1.38 -11.08 15.22
CA ILE A 114 0.53 -10.91 16.40
C ILE A 114 0.06 -12.25 16.95
N TYR A 115 -0.47 -13.14 16.12
CA TYR A 115 -1.03 -14.42 16.56
C TYR A 115 0.04 -15.40 17.05
N SER A 116 1.30 -15.22 16.65
CA SER A 116 2.43 -15.99 17.18
C SER A 116 2.82 -15.61 18.62
N GLN A 117 2.29 -14.51 19.15
CA GLN A 117 2.63 -13.95 20.46
C GLN A 117 1.38 -13.77 21.34
N PRO A 118 1.03 -14.77 22.18
CA PRO A 118 -0.22 -14.76 22.96
C PRO A 118 -0.42 -13.52 23.84
N ASP A 119 0.65 -13.03 24.48
CA ASP A 119 0.59 -11.86 25.35
C ASP A 119 0.35 -10.57 24.57
N LEU A 120 0.96 -10.44 23.38
CA LEU A 120 0.75 -9.31 22.49
C LEU A 120 -0.69 -9.31 21.95
N LEU A 121 -1.18 -10.47 21.50
CA LEU A 121 -2.56 -10.63 21.05
C LEU A 121 -3.57 -10.23 22.13
N ALA A 122 -3.33 -10.60 23.39
CA ALA A 122 -4.19 -10.22 24.51
C ALA A 122 -4.23 -8.69 24.70
N LYS A 123 -3.08 -8.01 24.64
CA LYS A 123 -2.99 -6.54 24.73
C LYS A 123 -3.71 -5.84 23.58
N ILE A 124 -3.50 -6.30 22.34
CA ILE A 124 -4.17 -5.71 21.16
C ILE A 124 -5.68 -5.90 21.21
N ARG A 125 -6.17 -7.06 21.65
CA ARG A 125 -7.61 -7.28 21.87
C ARG A 125 -8.17 -6.31 22.92
N HIS A 126 -7.42 -6.06 23.98
CA HIS A 126 -7.82 -5.09 24.99
C HIS A 126 -7.92 -3.66 24.42
N GLU A 127 -6.91 -3.20 23.64
CA GLU A 127 -6.96 -1.92 22.94
C GLU A 127 -8.20 -1.79 22.05
N LEU A 128 -8.42 -2.79 21.18
CA LEU A 128 -9.56 -2.79 20.26
C LEU A 128 -10.92 -2.77 20.96
N LEU A 129 -11.08 -3.56 22.02
CA LEU A 129 -12.32 -3.57 22.81
C LEU A 129 -12.54 -2.25 23.56
N SER A 130 -11.46 -1.59 24.00
CA SER A 130 -11.55 -0.29 24.65
C SER A 130 -11.91 0.85 23.67
N ALA A 131 -11.52 0.69 22.40
CA ALA A 131 -11.81 1.64 21.33
C ALA A 131 -13.21 1.45 20.72
N ALA A 132 -13.80 0.26 20.87
CA ALA A 132 -15.12 -0.06 20.37
C ALA A 132 -16.23 0.53 21.26
N VAL A 133 -17.24 1.13 20.64
CA VAL A 133 -18.48 1.51 21.31
C VAL A 133 -19.44 0.33 21.18
N THR A 134 -19.94 -0.19 22.30
CA THR A 134 -21.03 -1.17 22.28
C THR A 134 -22.32 -0.40 22.12
N GLU A 135 -22.91 -0.43 20.92
CA GLU A 135 -24.07 0.43 20.63
C GLU A 135 -25.39 -0.21 21.04
N ASN A 136 -25.59 -1.54 20.91
CA ASN A 136 -26.76 -2.25 21.45
C ASN A 136 -26.52 -3.78 21.58
N GLN A 137 -27.19 -4.44 22.53
CA GLN A 137 -27.39 -5.90 22.44
C GLN A 137 -28.37 -6.17 21.31
N THR A 138 -27.93 -6.82 20.25
CA THR A 138 -28.85 -7.41 19.26
C THR A 138 -29.39 -8.73 19.79
N ASP A 139 -30.62 -9.07 19.38
CA ASP A 139 -31.42 -10.17 19.88
C ASP A 139 -30.63 -11.48 20.16
N GLU A 140 -30.86 -12.02 21.36
CA GLU A 140 -30.45 -13.27 22.03
C GLU A 140 -29.05 -13.90 21.82
N ASN A 141 -28.19 -13.55 20.86
CA ASN A 141 -26.83 -14.13 20.75
C ASN A 141 -25.74 -13.26 20.09
N GLY A 142 -26.03 -12.00 19.73
CA GLY A 142 -25.08 -11.12 19.04
C GLY A 142 -24.74 -9.86 19.83
N VAL A 143 -23.45 -9.55 19.96
CA VAL A 143 -23.00 -8.20 20.37
C VAL A 143 -22.61 -7.44 19.11
N GLU A 144 -23.32 -6.36 18.81
CA GLU A 144 -22.93 -5.42 17.77
C GLU A 144 -21.96 -4.39 18.37
N MET A 145 -20.77 -4.28 17.77
CA MET A 145 -19.73 -3.34 18.20
C MET A 145 -19.42 -2.38 17.06
N THR A 146 -19.45 -1.08 17.34
CA THR A 146 -19.10 -0.03 16.39
C THR A 146 -17.68 0.46 16.70
N LEU A 147 -16.77 0.26 15.75
CA LEU A 147 -15.40 0.78 15.84
C LEU A 147 -15.27 2.06 15.02
N HIS A 148 -15.06 3.19 15.68
CA HIS A 148 -14.80 4.45 14.99
C HIS A 148 -13.35 4.48 14.50
N LEU A 149 -13.15 4.30 13.19
CA LEU A 149 -11.81 4.27 12.57
C LEU A 149 -10.95 5.50 12.94
N GLY A 150 -11.56 6.69 13.02
CA GLY A 150 -10.87 7.93 13.39
C GLY A 150 -10.29 7.94 14.81
N LYS A 151 -10.77 7.06 15.70
CA LYS A 151 -10.28 6.95 17.09
C LYS A 151 -9.21 5.88 17.28
N ILE A 152 -9.00 4.99 16.30
CA ILE A 152 -8.05 3.87 16.40
C ILE A 152 -6.63 4.35 16.67
N LYS A 153 -6.19 5.45 16.03
CA LYS A 153 -4.85 6.00 16.26
C LYS A 153 -4.59 6.35 17.73
N GLU A 154 -5.59 6.95 18.37
CA GLU A 154 -5.48 7.43 19.74
C GLU A 154 -5.67 6.29 20.76
N HIS A 155 -6.50 5.31 20.44
CA HIS A 155 -6.92 4.25 21.38
C HIS A 155 -6.21 2.90 21.18
N CYS A 156 -5.54 2.71 20.03
CA CYS A 156 -4.84 1.46 19.70
C CYS A 156 -3.36 1.71 19.30
N PRO A 157 -2.55 2.36 20.15
CA PRO A 157 -1.15 2.68 19.82
C PRO A 157 -0.29 1.43 19.61
N LEU A 158 -0.52 0.32 20.33
CA LEU A 158 0.23 -0.92 20.13
C LEU A 158 -0.12 -1.58 18.80
N LEU A 159 -1.39 -1.59 18.41
CA LEU A 159 -1.79 -2.08 17.08
C LEU A 159 -1.14 -1.25 15.96
N LEU A 160 -1.10 0.07 16.11
CA LEU A 160 -0.44 0.97 15.15
C LEU A 160 1.06 0.68 15.07
N SER A 161 1.74 0.53 16.22
CA SER A 161 3.16 0.15 16.28
C SER A 161 3.42 -1.20 15.61
N CYS A 162 2.53 -2.19 15.79
CA CYS A 162 2.65 -3.49 15.12
C CYS A 162 2.51 -3.37 13.60
N ALA A 163 1.59 -2.52 13.12
CA ALA A 163 1.42 -2.27 11.70
C ALA A 163 2.67 -1.60 11.10
N GLN A 164 3.20 -0.56 11.75
CA GLN A 164 4.40 0.13 11.33
C GLN A 164 5.64 -0.78 11.34
N GLU A 165 5.79 -1.63 12.36
CA GLU A 165 6.88 -2.60 12.41
C GLU A 165 6.77 -3.66 11.31
N THR A 166 5.54 -4.08 11.00
CA THR A 166 5.29 -5.00 9.88
C THR A 166 5.66 -4.34 8.55
N GLU A 167 5.29 -3.08 8.34
CA GLU A 167 5.68 -2.30 7.17
C GLU A 167 7.21 -2.18 7.07
N ARG A 168 7.89 -1.81 8.17
CA ARG A 168 9.35 -1.69 8.22
C ARG A 168 10.04 -2.98 7.79
N CYS A 169 9.62 -4.12 8.33
CA CYS A 169 10.24 -5.42 8.07
C CYS A 169 9.97 -5.98 6.68
N ASN A 170 8.82 -5.65 6.07
CA ASN A 170 8.36 -6.33 4.84
C ASN A 170 8.43 -5.45 3.59
N ILE A 171 8.50 -4.12 3.73
CA ILE A 171 8.60 -3.21 2.59
C ILE A 171 10.07 -3.01 2.24
N VAL A 172 10.46 -3.58 1.10
CA VAL A 172 11.84 -3.60 0.58
C VAL A 172 11.99 -2.85 -0.76
N ASP A 173 11.17 -1.82 -0.98
CA ASP A 173 11.18 -1.04 -2.22
C ASP A 173 12.45 -0.19 -2.38
N ASN A 174 12.62 0.42 -3.55
CA ASN A 174 13.75 1.26 -3.87
C ASN A 174 13.31 2.62 -4.43
N ILE A 175 13.54 3.69 -3.66
CA ILE A 175 13.26 5.04 -4.13
C ILE A 175 14.27 5.38 -5.23
N THR A 176 13.77 5.53 -6.46
CA THR A 176 14.61 5.79 -7.64
C THR A 176 14.35 7.20 -8.19
N ARG A 177 15.43 7.90 -8.56
CA ARG A 177 15.39 9.21 -9.25
C ARG A 177 16.41 9.24 -10.38
N THR A 178 16.02 9.78 -11.53
CA THR A 178 16.96 10.08 -12.62
C THR A 178 17.54 11.47 -12.43
N VAL A 179 18.87 11.57 -12.51
CA VAL A 179 19.59 12.84 -12.40
C VAL A 179 19.37 13.64 -13.69
N MET A 180 18.63 14.75 -13.60
CA MET A 180 18.28 15.56 -14.77
C MET A 180 19.39 16.53 -15.18
N THR A 181 20.22 16.94 -14.22
CA THR A 181 21.37 17.85 -14.38
C THR A 181 22.46 17.41 -13.42
N ASP A 182 23.74 17.55 -13.81
CA ASP A 182 24.87 17.32 -12.92
C ASP A 182 24.64 18.02 -11.57
N THR A 183 24.60 17.25 -10.49
CA THR A 183 24.20 17.72 -9.16
C THR A 183 25.19 17.21 -8.12
N THR A 184 25.77 18.12 -7.33
CA THR A 184 26.61 17.72 -6.20
C THR A 184 25.76 17.59 -4.96
N ILE A 185 25.80 16.42 -4.32
CA ILE A 185 25.22 16.19 -2.99
C ILE A 185 26.34 16.18 -1.94
N SER A 186 26.06 16.68 -0.74
CA SER A 186 27.03 16.71 0.36
C SER A 186 26.33 16.49 1.69
N ASN A 187 27.02 15.81 2.61
CA ASN A 187 26.61 15.69 4.02
C ASN A 187 27.47 16.57 4.96
N GLY A 188 28.18 17.56 4.42
CA GLY A 188 29.12 18.41 5.16
C GLY A 188 30.56 17.86 5.17
N ASP A 189 30.73 16.55 5.38
CA ASP A 189 32.05 15.91 5.44
C ASP A 189 32.53 15.36 4.10
N ARG A 190 31.59 14.93 3.25
CA ARG A 190 31.86 14.34 1.93
C ARG A 190 30.91 14.90 0.90
N SER A 191 31.38 14.96 -0.34
CA SER A 191 30.61 15.44 -1.49
C SER A 191 30.72 14.46 -2.65
N TYR A 192 29.61 14.24 -3.34
CA TYR A 192 29.52 13.34 -4.49
C TYR A 192 28.87 14.07 -5.66
N LEU A 193 29.51 14.02 -6.83
CA LEU A 193 28.94 14.54 -8.07
C LEU A 193 28.09 13.45 -8.73
N LEU A 194 26.79 13.71 -8.81
CA LEU A 194 25.83 12.90 -9.53
C LEU A 194 25.77 13.40 -10.98
N LYS A 195 26.06 12.52 -11.94
CA LYS A 195 26.07 12.86 -13.36
C LYS A 195 24.67 12.77 -13.97
N LYS A 196 24.35 13.73 -14.84
CA LYS A 196 23.12 13.74 -15.65
C LYS A 196 22.95 12.41 -16.38
N GLY A 197 21.73 11.88 -16.36
CA GLY A 197 21.34 10.62 -17.01
C GLY A 197 21.50 9.39 -16.13
N ASN A 198 22.23 9.47 -15.00
CA ASN A 198 22.34 8.36 -14.06
C ASN A 198 21.10 8.25 -13.18
N ASN A 199 20.82 7.05 -12.69
CA ASN A 199 19.81 6.81 -11.66
C ASN A 199 20.45 6.79 -10.28
N VAL A 200 19.82 7.47 -9.34
CA VAL A 200 20.10 7.37 -7.90
C VAL A 200 19.05 6.47 -7.29
N GLN A 201 19.50 5.53 -6.47
CA GLN A 201 18.68 4.53 -5.81
C GLN A 201 18.90 4.60 -4.31
N MET A 202 17.81 4.58 -3.55
CA MET A 202 17.81 4.54 -2.10
C MET A 202 16.99 3.31 -1.68
N PRO A 203 17.66 2.17 -1.44
CA PRO A 203 16.98 0.94 -1.05
C PRO A 203 16.41 1.09 0.36
N LEU A 204 15.10 0.89 0.50
CA LEU A 204 14.42 1.00 1.79
C LEU A 204 14.89 -0.08 2.76
N SER A 205 15.26 -1.26 2.28
CA SER A 205 15.80 -2.33 3.13
C SER A 205 17.01 -1.87 3.94
N ILE A 206 17.89 -1.05 3.38
CA ILE A 206 19.07 -0.51 4.08
C ILE A 206 18.66 0.51 5.16
N LEU A 207 17.66 1.35 4.87
CA LEU A 207 17.16 2.34 5.84
C LEU A 207 16.38 1.68 6.97
N HIS A 208 15.55 0.69 6.63
CA HIS A 208 14.75 -0.06 7.57
C HIS A 208 15.60 -1.01 8.43
N SER A 209 16.83 -1.36 8.02
CA SER A 209 17.75 -2.19 8.79
C SER A 209 18.87 -1.41 9.52
N ASP A 210 18.86 -0.07 9.52
CA ASP A 210 19.91 0.71 10.19
C ASP A 210 19.78 0.65 11.71
N ALA A 211 20.68 -0.08 12.37
CA ALA A 211 20.71 -0.24 13.82
C ALA A 211 20.86 1.09 14.59
N LYS A 212 21.32 2.16 13.95
CA LYS A 212 21.37 3.50 14.58
C LYS A 212 19.99 4.10 14.81
N VAL A 213 19.00 3.67 14.02
CA VAL A 213 17.61 4.11 14.12
C VAL A 213 16.76 3.05 14.82
N TRP A 214 17.02 1.78 14.51
CA TRP A 214 16.14 0.65 14.84
C TRP A 214 16.74 -0.28 15.90
N ASP A 215 17.53 0.25 16.82
CA ASP A 215 18.25 -0.47 17.88
C ASP A 215 19.15 -1.62 17.40
N ASP A 216 19.69 -2.41 18.34
CA ASP A 216 20.69 -3.44 18.04
C ASP A 216 20.11 -4.68 17.34
N GLU A 217 18.77 -4.81 17.23
CA GLU A 217 18.10 -5.95 16.59
C GLU A 217 17.15 -5.52 15.45
N PRO A 218 17.63 -4.85 14.40
CA PRO A 218 16.79 -4.32 13.33
C PRO A 218 16.14 -5.42 12.47
N GLU A 219 16.70 -6.62 12.43
CA GLU A 219 16.13 -7.74 11.66
C GLU A 219 15.01 -8.48 12.42
N SER A 220 14.90 -8.24 13.74
CA SER A 220 13.86 -8.84 14.57
C SER A 220 12.56 -8.06 14.43
N TRP A 221 11.42 -8.75 14.38
CA TRP A 221 10.12 -8.09 14.44
C TRP A 221 9.76 -7.82 15.90
N GLN A 222 9.56 -6.56 16.26
CA GLN A 222 9.20 -6.13 17.62
C GLN A 222 7.96 -5.23 17.60
N GLY A 223 6.80 -5.78 17.95
CA GLY A 223 5.50 -5.11 17.79
C GLY A 223 5.35 -3.79 18.54
N ASP A 224 6.09 -3.58 19.63
CA ASP A 224 6.11 -2.36 20.46
C ASP A 224 7.29 -1.43 20.16
N ARG A 225 8.11 -1.72 19.14
CA ARG A 225 9.34 -0.96 18.81
C ARG A 225 9.09 0.53 18.63
N PHE A 226 8.04 0.91 17.89
CA PHE A 226 7.74 2.32 17.64
C PHE A 226 7.32 3.04 18.93
N LEU A 227 6.66 2.34 19.85
CA LEU A 227 6.33 2.88 21.18
C LEU A 227 7.59 3.07 22.03
N ASN A 228 8.46 2.05 22.06
CA ASN A 228 9.66 2.04 22.89
C ASN A 228 10.69 3.10 22.45
N LEU A 229 10.75 3.38 21.15
CA LEU A 229 11.60 4.45 20.59
C LEU A 229 10.95 5.84 20.64
N GLY A 230 9.70 5.95 21.12
CA GLY A 230 8.99 7.23 21.28
C GLY A 230 8.40 7.82 19.99
N TYR A 231 8.23 7.00 18.94
CA TYR A 231 7.73 7.40 17.63
C TYR A 231 6.20 7.32 17.51
N ASN A 232 5.48 7.71 18.57
CA ASN A 232 4.02 7.61 18.66
C ASN A 232 3.28 8.55 17.71
N THR A 233 3.88 9.71 17.41
CA THR A 233 3.25 10.79 16.63
C THR A 233 4.13 11.30 15.49
N SER A 234 5.38 10.87 15.42
CA SER A 234 6.34 11.26 14.38
C SER A 234 7.03 10.02 13.86
N SER A 235 7.14 9.91 12.53
CA SER A 235 7.79 8.77 11.92
C SER A 235 9.30 8.82 12.19
N PRO A 236 9.94 7.67 12.49
CA PRO A 236 11.39 7.58 12.64
C PRO A 236 12.13 8.08 11.39
N PRO A 237 13.32 8.70 11.52
CA PRO A 237 14.14 9.03 10.37
C PRO A 237 14.46 7.77 9.55
N GLY A 238 14.08 7.78 8.27
CA GLY A 238 14.30 6.62 7.39
C GLY A 238 13.17 5.58 7.38
N PHE A 239 12.11 5.75 8.18
CA PHE A 239 10.87 5.01 8.01
C PHE A 239 10.09 5.59 6.83
N LEU A 240 10.19 4.96 5.66
CA LEU A 240 9.61 5.46 4.40
C LEU A 240 8.81 4.35 3.71
N PRO A 241 7.82 3.72 4.39
CA PRO A 241 7.08 2.57 3.84
C PRO A 241 6.36 2.87 2.52
N PHE A 242 6.03 4.15 2.29
CA PHE A 242 5.34 4.63 1.10
C PHE A 242 6.22 5.56 0.24
N GLY A 243 7.52 5.59 0.50
CA GLY A 243 8.46 6.53 -0.10
C GLY A 243 8.40 7.93 0.52
N GLY A 244 8.80 8.95 -0.23
CA GLY A 244 8.87 10.32 0.27
C GLY A 244 8.92 11.41 -0.81
N GLY A 245 8.66 12.64 -0.38
CA GLY A 245 8.59 13.82 -1.24
C GLY A 245 7.44 13.77 -2.25
N LYS A 246 7.62 14.42 -3.42
CA LYS A 246 6.58 14.54 -4.47
C LYS A 246 6.09 13.22 -5.09
N HIS A 247 6.69 12.09 -4.75
CA HIS A 247 6.33 10.77 -5.27
C HIS A 247 5.96 9.79 -4.15
N ILE A 248 5.55 10.31 -2.98
CA ILE A 248 5.01 9.49 -1.91
C ILE A 248 3.70 8.83 -2.37
N TRP A 249 3.49 7.58 -2.00
CA TRP A 249 2.18 6.94 -2.16
C TRP A 249 1.23 7.50 -1.11
N TYR A 250 0.28 8.33 -1.54
CA TYR A 250 -0.76 8.83 -0.66
C TYR A 250 -1.78 7.73 -0.37
N VAL A 251 -1.53 6.98 0.70
CA VAL A 251 -2.47 6.02 1.29
C VAL A 251 -2.83 6.54 2.69
N ASP A 252 -3.32 7.77 2.77
CA ASP A 252 -3.42 8.44 4.06
C ASP A 252 -4.85 8.51 4.61
N GLY A 253 -5.12 7.60 5.55
CA GLY A 253 -5.87 7.91 6.77
C GLY A 253 -4.99 7.83 8.03
N PHE A 254 -3.69 7.48 7.91
CA PHE A 254 -2.81 7.13 9.03
C PHE A 254 -1.59 8.04 9.32
N SER A 255 -1.11 8.87 8.40
CA SER A 255 0.21 9.52 8.43
C SER A 255 0.21 11.00 8.00
N LEU A 256 -0.71 11.84 8.48
CA LEU A 256 -0.56 13.29 8.34
C LEU A 256 0.57 13.79 9.24
N VAL A 257 1.80 13.71 8.75
CA VAL A 257 2.85 14.63 9.14
C VAL A 257 2.86 15.71 8.05
N ASP A 258 2.26 16.85 8.38
CA ASP A 258 2.38 18.07 7.59
C ASP A 258 3.87 18.46 7.54
N GLU A 259 4.56 18.19 6.43
CA GLU A 259 5.79 18.91 6.12
C GLU A 259 5.45 20.22 5.40
N PRO A 260 5.83 21.39 5.95
CA PRO A 260 5.69 22.64 5.24
C PRO A 260 6.69 22.69 4.07
N TYR A 261 6.20 23.12 2.91
CA TYR A 261 7.01 23.46 1.74
C TYR A 261 8.06 24.54 2.04
#